data_AF-A0A7W0T336-F1
#
_entry.id   AF-A0A7W0T336-F1
#
_cell.length_a   1.000
_cell.length_b   1.000
_cell.length_c   1.000
_cell.angle_alpha   90.00
_cell.angle_beta   90.00
_cell.angle_gamma   90.00
#
_symmetry.space_group_name_H-M   'P 1'
#
loop_
_entity.id
_entity.type
_entity.pdbx_description
1 polymer ?
#
loop_
_entity_poly.entity_id
_entity_poly.type
_entity_poly.pdbx_seq_one_letter_code
_entity_poly.pdbx_strand_id
1 'polypeptide(L)'
;MLKLLVGILKGAVIGGAVGYGAFALAQATGFGNPWLTYGLVGLFVGLVVGRPIWTLIRDKEQTSWIAILKAAFGFGVGCGLYALVAKAWNPTWMIADYNVFAWSPTLGGAIGAIYGGFVELDDGIGDDKNAKKPAPKQIAPKK
;
A
#
# COMPACT_ATOMS: atom_id res chain seq x y z
N MET A 1 7.68 9.55 -13.19
CA MET A 1 6.31 10.11 -13.15
C MET A 1 5.25 9.04 -13.44
N LEU A 2 5.32 8.28 -14.54
CA LEU A 2 4.36 7.19 -14.79
C LEU A 2 4.27 6.16 -13.65
N LYS A 3 5.40 5.73 -13.08
CA LYS A 3 5.43 4.80 -11.94
C LYS A 3 4.61 5.32 -10.75
N LEU A 4 4.83 6.58 -10.35
CA LEU A 4 4.07 7.22 -9.28
C LEU A 4 2.55 7.20 -9.53
N LEU A 5 2.12 7.55 -10.75
CA LEU A 5 0.70 7.52 -11.12
C LEU A 5 0.11 6.10 -11.05
N VAL A 6 0.86 5.10 -11.49
CA VAL A 6 0.47 3.70 -11.39
C VAL A 6 0.34 3.25 -9.93
N GLY A 7 1.28 3.64 -9.07
CA GLY A 7 1.25 3.35 -7.64
C GLY A 7 0.03 3.99 -6.95
N ILE A 8 -0.24 5.26 -7.26
CA ILE A 8 -1.41 5.99 -6.78
C ILE A 8 -2.70 5.28 -7.23
N LEU A 9 -2.81 4.92 -8.51
CA LEU A 9 -4.02 4.30 -9.05
C LEU A 9 -4.27 2.90 -8.46
N LYS A 10 -3.26 2.03 -8.43
CA LYS A 10 -3.37 0.70 -7.80
C LYS A 10 -3.73 0.83 -6.33
N GLY A 11 -3.06 1.75 -5.63
CA GLY A 11 -3.31 2.05 -4.24
C GLY A 11 -4.75 2.52 -3.98
N ALA A 12 -5.26 3.41 -4.83
CA ALA A 12 -6.64 3.90 -4.76
C ALA A 12 -7.66 2.77 -4.99
N VAL A 13 -7.41 1.90 -5.97
CA VAL A 13 -8.29 0.76 -6.29
C VAL A 13 -8.32 -0.24 -5.14
N ILE A 14 -7.15 -0.63 -4.61
CA ILE A 14 -7.06 -1.58 -3.50
C ILE A 14 -7.66 -0.97 -2.23
N GLY A 15 -7.28 0.27 -1.90
CA GLY A 15 -7.79 0.96 -0.73
C GLY A 15 -9.29 1.21 -0.77
N GLY A 16 -9.82 1.56 -1.95
CA GLY A 16 -11.26 1.71 -2.17
C GLY A 16 -12.01 0.39 -2.09
N ALA A 17 -11.48 -0.69 -2.66
CA ALA A 17 -12.08 -2.02 -2.59
C ALA A 17 -12.14 -2.57 -1.15
N VAL A 18 -11.04 -2.44 -0.40
CA VAL A 18 -11.00 -2.85 1.01
C VAL A 18 -11.91 -1.96 1.87
N GLY A 19 -11.91 -0.65 1.62
CA GLY A 19 -12.81 0.30 2.29
C GLY A 19 -14.29 0.03 2.01
N TYR A 20 -14.63 -0.37 0.78
CA TYR A 20 -15.98 -0.83 0.41
C TYR A 20 -16.35 -2.15 1.07
N GLY A 21 -15.42 -3.12 1.11
CA GLY A 21 -15.62 -4.37 1.84
C GLY A 21 -15.94 -4.13 3.31
N ALA A 22 -15.22 -3.23 3.96
CA ALA A 22 -15.48 -2.85 5.35
C ALA A 22 -16.83 -2.13 5.52
N PHE A 23 -17.20 -1.25 4.58
CA PHE A 23 -18.51 -0.60 4.58
C PHE A 23 -19.66 -1.61 4.45
N ALA A 24 -19.55 -2.55 3.50
CA ALA A 24 -20.55 -3.60 3.30
C ALA A 24 -20.65 -4.54 4.51
N LEU A 25 -19.51 -4.90 5.11
CA LEU A 25 -19.46 -5.72 6.31
C LEU A 25 -20.12 -5.02 7.51
N ALA A 26 -19.85 -3.72 7.69
CA ALA A 26 -20.45 -2.93 8.75
C ALA A 26 -21.98 -2.85 8.59
N GLN A 27 -22.48 -2.72 7.37
CA GLN A 27 -23.92 -2.75 7.11
C GLN A 27 -24.56 -4.12 7.38
N ALA A 28 -23.86 -5.21 7.04
CA ALA A 28 -24.39 -6.56 7.22
C ALA A 28 -24.32 -7.08 8.67
N THR A 29 -23.32 -6.65 9.44
CA THR A 29 -22.99 -7.27 10.75
C THR A 29 -22.95 -6.27 11.92
N GLY A 30 -23.00 -4.97 11.65
CA GLY A 30 -22.76 -3.92 12.65
C GLY A 30 -21.28 -3.80 13.08
N PHE A 31 -20.38 -4.65 12.57
CA PHE A 31 -18.96 -4.61 12.90
C PHE A 31 -18.22 -3.59 12.01
N GLY A 32 -17.82 -2.47 12.60
CA GLY A 32 -17.03 -1.44 11.93
C GLY A 32 -15.93 -0.90 12.84
N ASN A 33 -14.71 -1.43 12.72
CA ASN A 33 -13.54 -0.87 13.40
C ASN A 33 -12.69 -0.07 12.39
N PRO A 34 -12.67 1.28 12.46
CA PRO A 34 -11.92 2.13 11.55
C PRO A 34 -10.42 1.83 11.57
N TRP A 35 -9.84 1.61 12.75
CA TRP A 35 -8.41 1.30 12.90
C TRP A 35 -8.02 0.02 12.16
N LEU A 36 -8.85 -1.01 12.32
CA LEU A 36 -8.64 -2.27 11.61
C LEU A 36 -8.83 -2.09 10.10
N THR A 37 -9.85 -1.35 9.68
CA THR A 37 -10.16 -1.12 8.26
C THR A 37 -9.00 -0.42 7.54
N TYR A 38 -8.55 0.71 8.07
CA TYR A 38 -7.49 1.49 7.42
C TYR A 38 -6.10 0.89 7.63
N GLY A 39 -5.89 0.16 8.73
CA GLY A 39 -4.71 -0.69 8.89
C GLY A 39 -4.66 -1.81 7.82
N LEU A 40 -5.79 -2.49 7.56
CA LEU A 40 -5.86 -3.50 6.50
C LEU A 40 -5.67 -2.88 5.10
N VAL A 41 -6.21 -1.70 4.84
CA VAL A 41 -5.92 -0.94 3.60
C VAL A 41 -4.41 -0.76 3.45
N GLY A 42 -3.74 -0.23 4.48
CA GLY A 42 -2.29 -0.03 4.46
C GLY A 42 -1.50 -1.33 4.29
N LEU A 43 -1.94 -2.41 4.94
CA LEU A 43 -1.35 -3.75 4.81
C LEU A 43 -1.41 -4.26 3.36
N PHE A 44 -2.60 -4.25 2.75
CA PHE A 44 -2.79 -4.75 1.38
C PHE A 44 -2.06 -3.87 0.37
N VAL A 45 -2.09 -2.55 0.54
CA VAL A 45 -1.38 -1.62 -0.33
C VAL A 45 0.14 -1.82 -0.24
N GLY A 46 0.68 -1.98 0.96
CA GLY A 46 2.12 -2.20 1.18
C GLY A 46 2.62 -3.53 0.61
N LEU A 47 1.76 -4.54 0.58
CA LEU A 47 2.06 -5.85 0.02
C LEU A 47 1.92 -5.95 -1.51
N VAL A 48 0.97 -5.21 -2.09
CA VAL A 48 0.51 -5.46 -3.48
C VAL A 48 0.95 -4.36 -4.46
N VAL A 49 1.10 -3.11 -4.02
CA VAL A 49 1.31 -2.00 -4.97
C VAL A 49 2.73 -1.97 -5.55
N GLY A 50 3.75 -2.22 -4.74
CA GLY A 50 5.15 -2.17 -5.13
C GLY A 50 5.63 -3.40 -5.92
N ARG A 51 6.79 -3.96 -5.54
CA ARG A 51 7.27 -5.22 -6.14
C ARG A 51 6.26 -6.34 -5.88
N PRO A 52 5.84 -7.08 -6.92
CA PRO A 52 4.89 -8.17 -6.73
C PRO A 52 5.47 -9.19 -5.75
N ILE A 53 4.63 -9.64 -4.80
CA ILE A 53 4.96 -10.70 -3.82
C ILE A 53 5.59 -11.93 -4.50
N TRP A 54 5.25 -12.20 -5.76
CA TRP A 54 5.82 -13.27 -6.59
C TRP A 54 7.34 -13.20 -6.76
N THR A 55 7.93 -12.00 -6.79
CA THR A 55 9.39 -11.82 -6.82
C THR A 55 10.03 -12.16 -5.48
N LEU A 56 9.29 -11.95 -4.38
CA LEU A 56 9.74 -12.23 -3.02
C LEU A 56 9.58 -13.72 -2.65
N ILE A 57 8.50 -14.37 -3.11
CA ILE A 57 8.25 -15.80 -2.87
C ILE A 57 9.26 -16.70 -3.61
N ARG A 58 9.89 -16.22 -4.68
CA ARG A 58 10.81 -17.02 -5.50
C ARG A 58 12.17 -17.26 -4.83
N ASP A 59 12.55 -16.46 -3.83
CA ASP A 59 13.74 -16.65 -3.00
C ASP A 59 13.34 -17.27 -1.64
N LYS A 60 13.78 -18.50 -1.37
CA LYS A 60 13.12 -19.42 -0.42
C LYS A 60 13.43 -19.25 1.07
N GLU A 61 14.48 -18.53 1.48
CA GLU A 61 15.02 -18.68 2.85
C GLU A 61 14.85 -17.47 3.78
N GLN A 62 14.73 -16.23 3.28
CA GLN A 62 14.66 -15.02 4.14
C GLN A 62 13.42 -14.13 3.92
N THR A 63 12.56 -14.48 2.96
CA THR A 63 11.63 -13.49 2.40
C THR A 63 10.25 -13.43 3.07
N SER A 64 9.83 -14.50 3.75
CA SER A 64 8.57 -14.50 4.52
C SER A 64 8.59 -13.46 5.65
N TRP A 65 9.74 -13.30 6.31
CA TRP A 65 9.88 -12.30 7.37
C TRP A 65 9.82 -10.87 6.82
N ILE A 66 10.41 -10.62 5.65
CA ILE A 66 10.35 -9.32 4.96
C ILE A 66 8.91 -8.99 4.55
N ALA A 67 8.14 -9.97 4.07
CA ALA A 67 6.73 -9.78 3.73
C ALA A 67 5.90 -9.43 4.97
N ILE A 68 6.13 -10.11 6.10
CA ILE A 68 5.46 -9.80 7.38
C ILE A 68 5.82 -8.39 7.88
N LEU A 69 7.10 -8.02 7.82
CA LEU A 69 7.55 -6.66 8.17
C LEU A 69 6.92 -5.59 7.28
N LYS A 70 6.86 -5.83 5.97
CA LYS A 70 6.24 -4.88 5.02
C LYS A 70 4.73 -4.76 5.25
N ALA A 71 4.05 -5.88 5.56
CA ALA A 71 2.64 -5.90 5.96
C ALA A 71 2.40 -5.12 7.26
N ALA A 72 3.21 -5.38 8.30
CA ALA A 72 3.09 -4.71 9.60
C ALA A 72 3.39 -3.21 9.50
N PHE A 73 4.40 -2.83 8.71
CA PHE A 73 4.71 -1.43 8.43
C PHE A 73 3.56 -0.75 7.67
N GLY A 74 3.04 -1.39 6.61
CA GLY A 74 1.88 -0.90 5.88
C GLY A 74 0.65 -0.72 6.77
N PHE A 75 0.40 -1.67 7.67
CA PHE A 75 -0.65 -1.57 8.68
C PHE A 75 -0.47 -0.36 9.60
N GLY A 76 0.76 -0.13 10.08
CA GLY A 76 1.12 1.03 10.88
C GLY A 76 0.91 2.35 10.15
N VAL A 77 1.33 2.43 8.88
CA VAL A 77 1.13 3.63 8.03
C VAL A 77 -0.35 3.88 7.79
N GLY A 78 -1.15 2.84 7.50
CA GLY A 78 -2.59 2.95 7.33
C GLY A 78 -3.29 3.46 8.59
N CYS A 79 -2.95 2.92 9.76
CA CYS A 79 -3.43 3.42 11.06
C CYS A 79 -2.98 4.86 11.33
N GLY A 80 -1.74 5.20 11.01
CA GLY A 80 -1.17 6.53 11.21
C GLY A 80 -1.82 7.60 10.33
N LEU A 81 -2.04 7.30 9.05
CA LEU A 81 -2.76 8.19 8.13
C LEU A 81 -4.22 8.40 8.56
N TYR A 82 -4.89 7.33 9.01
CA TYR A 82 -6.21 7.47 9.62
C TYR A 82 -6.17 8.35 10.87
N ALA A 83 -5.19 8.17 11.76
CA ALA A 83 -5.05 9.00 12.95
C ALA A 83 -4.85 10.48 12.61
N LEU A 84 -4.04 10.80 11.58
CA LEU A 84 -3.88 12.17 11.11
C LEU A 84 -5.21 12.77 10.65
N VAL A 85 -5.97 12.06 9.82
CA VAL A 85 -7.26 12.55 9.33
C VAL A 85 -8.29 12.66 10.44
N ALA A 86 -8.40 11.65 11.32
CA ALA A 86 -9.44 11.56 12.33
C ALA A 86 -9.14 12.34 13.63
N LYS A 87 -7.86 12.60 13.94
CA LYS A 87 -7.45 13.25 15.20
C LYS A 87 -6.78 14.60 15.00
N ALA A 88 -5.98 14.78 13.94
CA ALA A 88 -5.24 16.03 13.75
C ALA A 88 -6.00 17.02 12.85
N TRP A 89 -6.69 16.53 11.81
CA TRP A 89 -7.35 17.40 10.84
C TRP A 89 -8.88 17.47 11.04
N ASN A 90 -9.55 16.33 11.13
CA ASN A 90 -11.01 16.19 11.23
C ASN A 90 -11.81 17.02 10.19
N PRO A 91 -11.49 16.92 8.88
CA PRO A 91 -12.21 17.67 7.86
C PRO A 91 -13.63 17.13 7.67
N THR A 92 -14.57 18.03 7.34
CA THR A 92 -15.97 17.67 7.10
C THR A 92 -16.42 18.19 5.74
N TRP A 93 -16.87 17.28 4.88
CA TRP A 93 -17.53 17.63 3.63
C TRP A 93 -18.55 16.55 3.29
N MET A 94 -19.82 16.97 3.28
CA MET A 94 -20.96 16.10 3.03
C MET A 94 -21.31 16.07 1.54
N ILE A 95 -21.50 14.87 0.99
CA ILE A 95 -22.08 14.63 -0.33
C ILE A 95 -23.12 13.52 -0.16
N ALA A 96 -24.38 13.80 -0.49
CA ALA A 96 -25.50 12.85 -0.38
C ALA A 96 -25.52 12.11 0.97
N ASP A 97 -25.44 12.86 2.08
CA ASP A 97 -25.42 12.38 3.47
C ASP A 97 -24.19 11.59 3.92
N TYR A 98 -23.18 11.43 3.06
CA TYR A 98 -21.89 10.84 3.42
C TYR A 98 -20.83 11.91 3.61
N ASN A 99 -20.11 11.86 4.74
CA ASN A 99 -18.87 12.64 4.89
C ASN A 99 -17.77 11.95 4.08
N VAL A 100 -17.34 12.57 2.98
CA VAL A 100 -16.33 12.03 2.05
C VAL A 100 -15.00 11.73 2.76
N PHE A 101 -14.68 12.48 3.81
CA PHE A 101 -13.45 12.31 4.57
C PHE A 101 -13.53 11.25 5.68
N ALA A 102 -14.72 10.75 5.99
CA ALA A 102 -14.92 9.69 6.99
C ALA A 102 -15.46 8.39 6.39
N TRP A 103 -16.03 8.45 5.18
CA TRP A 103 -16.60 7.30 4.51
C TRP A 103 -15.49 6.32 4.09
N SER A 104 -15.63 5.06 4.51
CA SER A 104 -14.57 4.05 4.40
C SER A 104 -14.06 3.79 2.97
N PRO A 105 -14.90 3.76 1.92
CA PRO A 105 -14.42 3.61 0.54
C PRO A 105 -13.57 4.78 0.07
N THR A 106 -13.98 6.02 0.34
CA THR A 106 -13.26 7.22 -0.12
C THR A 106 -11.99 7.45 0.69
N LEU A 107 -12.07 7.33 2.02
CA LEU A 107 -10.90 7.48 2.87
C LEU A 107 -9.92 6.33 2.67
N GLY A 108 -10.40 5.10 2.51
CA GLY A 108 -9.59 3.94 2.16
C GLY A 108 -8.89 4.12 0.82
N GLY A 109 -9.61 4.60 -0.20
CA GLY A 109 -9.03 4.95 -1.50
C GLY A 109 -7.96 6.04 -1.40
N ALA A 110 -8.20 7.11 -0.63
CA ALA A 110 -7.24 8.20 -0.45
C ALA A 110 -5.97 7.75 0.29
N ILE A 111 -6.11 7.02 1.40
CA ILE A 111 -4.98 6.44 2.14
C ILE A 111 -4.19 5.49 1.25
N GLY A 112 -4.89 4.62 0.53
CA GLY A 112 -4.27 3.68 -0.40
C GLY A 112 -3.54 4.38 -1.54
N ALA A 113 -4.09 5.47 -2.08
CA ALA A 113 -3.48 6.26 -3.13
C ALA A 113 -2.16 6.91 -2.66
N ILE A 114 -2.19 7.56 -1.49
CA ILE A 114 -1.01 8.21 -0.90
C ILE A 114 0.08 7.19 -0.61
N TYR A 115 -0.28 6.11 0.09
CA TYR A 115 0.69 5.09 0.48
C TYR A 115 1.18 4.28 -0.73
N GLY A 116 0.30 3.94 -1.68
CA GLY A 116 0.64 3.22 -2.90
C GLY A 116 1.60 4.00 -3.80
N GLY A 117 1.40 5.31 -3.91
CA GLY A 117 2.35 6.19 -4.58
C GLY A 117 3.74 6.17 -3.92
N PHE A 118 3.79 6.19 -2.58
CA PHE A 118 5.05 6.11 -1.83
C PHE A 118 5.75 4.77 -2.02
N VAL A 119 5.02 3.65 -1.89
CA VAL A 119 5.58 2.29 -2.03
C VAL A 119 6.15 2.05 -3.42
N GLU A 120 5.43 2.44 -4.48
CA GLU A 120 5.90 2.28 -5.86
C GLU A 120 7.09 3.20 -6.18
N LEU A 121 7.15 4.40 -5.58
CA LEU A 121 8.30 5.28 -5.69
C LEU A 121 9.54 4.70 -5.00
N ASP A 122 9.38 4.19 -3.78
CA ASP A 122 10.46 3.59 -2.99
C ASP A 122 11.04 2.34 -3.67
N ASP A 123 10.17 1.42 -4.08
CA ASP A 123 10.59 0.20 -4.79
C ASP A 123 11.25 0.52 -6.15
N GLY A 124 10.82 1.61 -6.81
CA GLY A 124 11.38 2.08 -8.09
C GLY A 124 12.81 2.63 -7.98
N ILE A 125 13.17 3.28 -6.86
CA ILE A 125 14.53 3.81 -6.61
C ILE A 125 15.54 2.67 -6.40
N GLY A 126 15.09 1.54 -5.84
CA GLY A 126 15.93 0.35 -5.63
C GLY A 126 16.38 -0.34 -6.92
N ASP A 127 15.56 -0.31 -7.98
CA ASP A 127 15.90 -0.92 -9.27
C ASP A 127 16.99 -0.15 -10.03
N ASP A 128 16.93 1.19 -10.02
CA ASP A 128 17.90 2.03 -10.72
C ASP A 128 19.33 1.88 -10.17
N LYS A 129 19.47 1.51 -8.90
CA LYS A 129 20.77 1.26 -8.25
C LYS A 129 21.35 -0.11 -8.63
N ASN A 130 20.52 -1.13 -8.84
CA ASN A 130 20.97 -2.48 -9.18
C ASN A 130 21.27 -2.65 -10.68
N ALA A 131 20.64 -1.87 -11.55
CA ALA A 131 20.92 -1.87 -12.99
C ALA A 131 22.34 -1.39 -13.36
N LYS A 132 23.09 -0.80 -12.43
CA LYS A 132 24.44 -0.25 -12.66
C LYS A 132 25.61 -1.18 -12.34
N LYS A 133 25.41 -2.43 -11.89
CA LYS A 133 26.54 -3.36 -11.71
C LYS A 133 27.01 -3.88 -13.07
N PRO A 134 28.22 -3.53 -13.55
CA PRO A 134 28.75 -4.10 -14.79
C PRO A 134 28.95 -5.60 -14.60
N ALA A 135 28.52 -6.40 -15.58
CA ALA A 135 28.78 -7.83 -15.58
C ALA A 135 30.30 -8.10 -15.45
N PRO A 136 30.74 -9.08 -14.64
CA PRO A 136 32.14 -9.45 -14.59
C PRO A 136 32.62 -9.82 -15.99
N LYS A 137 33.67 -9.14 -16.49
CA LYS A 137 34.32 -9.51 -17.75
C LYS A 137 34.72 -10.98 -17.65
N GLN A 138 34.11 -11.84 -18.48
CA GLN A 138 34.59 -13.20 -18.67
C GLN A 138 36.05 -13.12 -19.15
N ILE A 139 36.98 -13.50 -18.29
CA ILE A 139 38.38 -13.68 -18.66
C ILE A 139 38.41 -14.96 -19.50
N ALA A 140 38.61 -14.83 -20.80
CA ALA A 140 38.76 -15.98 -21.69
C ALA A 140 39.95 -16.84 -21.23
N PRO A 141 39.83 -18.18 -21.22
CA PRO A 141 40.94 -19.05 -20.89
C PRO A 141 42.02 -18.92 -21.96
N LYS A 142 43.25 -18.54 -21.56
CA LYS A 142 44.42 -18.63 -22.42
C LYS A 142 44.70 -20.11 -22.71
N LYS A 143 44.71 -20.48 -23.99
CA LYS A 143 45.26 -21.74 -24.48
C LYS A 143 46.78 -21.71 -24.49
#